data_AF-A0A2S9FIV7-F1
#
_entry.id   AF-A0A2S9FIV7-F1
#
_cell.length_a   1.000
_cell.length_b   1.000
_cell.length_c   1.000
_cell.angle_alpha   90.00
_cell.angle_beta   90.00
_cell.angle_gamma   90.00
#
_symmetry.space_group_name_H-M   'P 1'
#
loop_
_entity.id
_entity.type
_entity.pdbx_description
1 polymer ?
#
loop_
_entity_poly.entity_id
_entity_poly.type
_entity_poly.pdbx_seq_one_letter_code
_entity_poly.pdbx_strand_id
1 'polypeptide(L)'
;AGGVDQLVEQIKVMADGLDQAAAFLLTMRNDASSSSMAGFSIPAEVLNAVEFKKASEAFISPDGHSVRYLVQTKLNPFSSEAMDQVNTISDIARGAQPNTTLADASISMGGFPAALRDTRDYYEDDIRFIIIATLIVVLLTLTFLLRSIVAPVYLVGTVVLSYFAAIGIGVLTFQGILGQQLHWSVPPLAFVVLVAVGADYN
;
A
#
# COMPACT_ATOMS: atom_id res chain seq x y z
N ALA A 1 -31.48 32.95 -50.42
CA ALA A 1 -32.12 33.54 -49.23
C ALA A 1 -31.82 32.79 -47.92
N GLY A 2 -31.42 31.50 -47.92
CA GLY A 2 -31.28 30.74 -46.65
C GLY A 2 -29.94 30.80 -45.90
N GLY A 3 -28.91 31.51 -46.40
CA GLY A 3 -27.59 31.53 -45.75
C GLY A 3 -27.51 32.37 -44.47
N VAL A 4 -28.33 33.43 -44.37
CA VAL A 4 -28.37 34.31 -43.19
C VAL A 4 -29.13 33.62 -42.04
N ASP A 5 -30.22 32.92 -42.34
CA ASP A 5 -30.99 32.16 -41.35
C ASP A 5 -30.12 31.05 -40.72
N GLN A 6 -29.30 30.38 -41.54
CA GLN A 6 -28.38 29.35 -41.06
C GLN A 6 -27.27 29.91 -40.15
N LEU A 7 -26.78 31.13 -40.43
CA LEU A 7 -25.82 31.82 -39.57
C LEU A 7 -26.45 32.25 -38.24
N VAL A 8 -27.70 32.72 -38.27
CA VAL A 8 -28.45 33.09 -37.06
C VAL A 8 -28.71 31.86 -36.18
N GLU A 9 -29.04 30.71 -36.78
CA GLU A 9 -29.18 29.43 -36.09
C GLU A 9 -27.86 29.02 -35.40
N GLN A 10 -26.74 29.09 -36.11
CA GLN A 10 -25.43 28.75 -35.56
C GLN A 10 -25.00 29.68 -34.42
N ILE A 11 -25.30 30.98 -34.52
CA ILE A 11 -25.01 31.95 -33.45
C ILE A 11 -25.86 31.64 -32.21
N LYS A 12 -27.13 31.26 -32.38
CA LYS A 12 -27.97 30.82 -31.24
C LYS A 12 -27.40 29.59 -30.54
N VAL A 13 -27.01 28.57 -31.30
CA VAL A 13 -26.40 27.36 -30.73
C VAL A 13 -25.08 27.69 -30.00
N MET A 14 -24.26 28.58 -30.55
CA MET A 14 -23.04 29.05 -29.87
C MET A 14 -23.35 29.84 -28.60
N ALA A 15 -24.37 30.70 -28.61
CA ALA A 15 -24.79 31.47 -27.44
C ALA A 15 -25.30 30.55 -26.32
N ASP A 16 -26.16 29.58 -26.65
CA ASP A 16 -26.66 28.58 -25.70
C ASP A 16 -25.51 27.73 -25.14
N GLY A 17 -24.54 27.34 -25.98
CA GLY A 17 -23.34 26.63 -25.54
C GLY A 17 -22.45 27.46 -24.60
N LEU A 18 -22.34 28.77 -24.84
CA LEU A 18 -21.60 29.70 -23.98
C LEU A 18 -22.28 29.88 -22.62
N ASP A 19 -23.61 29.97 -22.61
CA ASP A 19 -24.41 30.07 -21.39
C ASP A 19 -24.29 28.80 -20.55
N GLN A 20 -24.30 27.62 -21.16
CA GLN A 20 -24.05 26.35 -20.47
C GLN A 20 -22.63 26.29 -19.89
N ALA A 21 -21.62 26.71 -20.65
CA ALA A 21 -20.24 26.76 -20.16
C ALA A 21 -20.08 27.77 -19.00
N ALA A 22 -20.72 28.93 -19.08
CA ALA A 22 -20.73 29.93 -18.02
C ALA A 22 -21.43 29.40 -16.76
N ALA A 23 -22.58 28.74 -16.90
CA ALA A 23 -23.28 28.10 -15.79
C ALA A 23 -22.40 27.03 -15.13
N PHE A 24 -21.73 26.18 -15.90
CA PHE A 24 -20.80 25.18 -15.39
C PHE A 24 -19.64 25.80 -14.60
N LEU A 25 -19.00 26.85 -15.12
CA LEU A 25 -17.91 27.57 -14.44
C LEU A 25 -18.40 28.24 -13.14
N LEU A 26 -19.62 28.80 -13.13
CA LEU A 26 -20.22 29.41 -11.96
C LEU A 26 -20.55 28.38 -10.88
N THR A 27 -21.09 27.22 -11.27
CA THR A 27 -21.32 26.07 -10.36
C THR A 27 -20.01 25.58 -9.75
N MET A 28 -18.97 25.36 -10.57
CA MET A 28 -17.65 24.97 -10.05
C MET A 28 -17.08 25.98 -9.06
N ARG A 29 -17.19 27.28 -9.33
CA ARG A 29 -16.72 28.32 -8.40
C ARG A 29 -17.47 28.28 -7.07
N ASN A 30 -18.79 28.07 -7.11
CA ASN A 30 -19.62 28.02 -5.92
C ASN A 30 -19.38 26.73 -5.11
N ASP A 31 -19.27 25.58 -5.77
CA ASP A 31 -19.04 24.28 -5.11
C ASP A 31 -17.62 24.15 -4.56
N ALA A 32 -16.61 24.69 -5.28
CA ALA A 32 -15.24 24.73 -4.81
C ALA A 32 -15.04 25.64 -3.58
N SER A 33 -15.99 26.54 -3.28
CA SER A 33 -15.92 27.43 -2.12
C SER A 33 -16.37 26.79 -0.81
N SER A 34 -17.01 25.61 -0.85
CA SER A 34 -17.70 25.01 0.30
C SER A 34 -17.22 23.61 0.71
N SER A 35 -16.19 23.05 0.08
CA SER A 35 -15.71 21.71 0.47
C SER A 35 -14.19 21.56 0.42
N SER A 36 -13.68 20.69 1.31
CA SER A 36 -12.33 20.14 1.34
C SER A 36 -11.95 19.32 0.08
N MET A 37 -12.79 19.32 -0.96
CA MET A 37 -12.64 18.62 -2.24
C MET A 37 -12.13 19.58 -3.32
N ALA A 38 -11.12 20.39 -3.04
CA ALA A 38 -10.51 21.26 -4.04
C ALA A 38 -9.93 20.41 -5.18
N GLY A 39 -10.65 20.29 -6.31
CA GLY A 39 -10.18 19.62 -7.52
C GLY A 39 -11.11 18.57 -8.14
N PHE A 40 -12.25 18.22 -7.53
CA PHE A 40 -13.19 17.23 -8.09
C PHE A 40 -14.64 17.70 -7.99
N SER A 41 -15.21 18.13 -9.13
CA SER A 41 -16.60 18.58 -9.26
C SER A 41 -17.37 17.63 -10.16
N ILE A 42 -18.39 16.94 -9.63
CA ILE A 42 -19.32 16.14 -10.43
C ILE A 42 -20.61 16.95 -10.63
N PRO A 43 -20.98 17.32 -11.86
CA PRO A 43 -22.22 18.03 -12.14
C PRO A 43 -23.46 17.22 -11.74
N ALA A 44 -24.52 17.91 -11.30
CA ALA A 44 -25.77 17.28 -10.87
C ALA A 44 -26.44 16.48 -12.01
N GLU A 45 -26.21 16.85 -13.26
CA GLU A 45 -26.71 16.15 -14.44
C GLU A 45 -26.08 14.74 -14.55
N VAL A 46 -24.78 14.63 -14.23
CA VAL A 46 -24.04 13.36 -14.25
C VAL A 46 -24.51 12.44 -13.14
N LEU A 47 -24.78 12.98 -11.95
CA LEU A 47 -25.31 12.20 -10.81
C LEU A 47 -26.68 11.57 -11.11
N ASN A 48 -27.48 12.21 -11.99
CA ASN A 48 -28.80 11.75 -12.36
C ASN A 48 -28.82 10.83 -13.60
N ALA A 49 -27.70 10.69 -14.30
CA ALA A 49 -27.59 9.81 -15.47
C ALA A 49 -27.83 8.34 -15.09
N VAL A 50 -28.53 7.60 -15.96
CA VAL A 50 -28.87 6.18 -15.73
C VAL A 50 -27.59 5.34 -15.64
N GLU A 51 -26.60 5.66 -16.46
CA GLU A 51 -25.30 5.03 -16.51
C GLU A 51 -24.52 5.23 -15.20
N PHE A 52 -24.58 6.44 -14.63
CA PHE A 52 -23.94 6.75 -13.36
C PHE A 52 -24.58 5.97 -12.22
N LYS A 53 -25.92 5.94 -12.15
CA LYS A 53 -26.63 5.15 -11.12
C LYS A 53 -26.27 3.67 -11.20
N LYS A 54 -26.29 3.10 -12.40
CA LYS A 54 -25.90 1.70 -12.63
C LYS A 54 -24.45 1.42 -12.26
N ALA A 55 -23.52 2.34 -12.55
CA ALA A 55 -22.13 2.21 -12.15
C ALA A 55 -21.97 2.34 -10.62
N SER A 56 -22.71 3.26 -9.99
CA SER A 56 -22.64 3.52 -8.54
C SER A 56 -23.01 2.29 -7.71
N GLU A 57 -23.92 1.43 -8.19
CA GLU A 57 -24.27 0.16 -7.54
C GLU A 57 -23.07 -0.79 -7.35
N ALA A 58 -22.01 -0.66 -8.16
CA ALA A 58 -20.80 -1.48 -8.05
C ALA A 58 -19.74 -0.91 -7.09
N PHE A 59 -19.88 0.35 -6.68
CA PHE A 59 -18.90 1.08 -5.87
C PHE A 59 -19.46 1.65 -4.57
N ILE A 60 -20.78 1.78 -4.46
CA ILE A 60 -21.49 2.27 -3.28
C ILE A 60 -22.36 1.12 -2.75
N SER A 61 -22.36 0.92 -1.44
CA SER A 61 -23.21 -0.09 -0.82
C SER A 61 -24.71 0.22 -0.99
N PRO A 62 -25.60 -0.78 -0.95
CA PRO A 62 -27.04 -0.55 -1.05
C PRO A 62 -27.61 0.39 0.02
N ASP A 63 -26.98 0.46 1.19
CA ASP A 63 -27.33 1.37 2.29
C ASP A 63 -26.68 2.76 2.18
N GLY A 64 -25.80 2.99 1.19
CA GLY A 64 -25.12 4.26 0.96
C GLY A 64 -24.00 4.62 1.94
N HIS A 65 -23.66 3.73 2.89
CA HIS A 65 -22.70 4.04 3.96
C HIS A 65 -21.26 3.60 3.65
N SER A 66 -21.03 2.83 2.59
CA SER A 66 -19.71 2.36 2.19
C SER A 66 -19.44 2.71 0.72
N VAL A 67 -18.24 3.20 0.46
CA VAL A 67 -17.75 3.46 -0.89
C VAL A 67 -16.43 2.73 -1.09
N ARG A 68 -16.30 2.06 -2.23
CA ARG A 68 -15.06 1.40 -2.66
C ARG A 68 -14.38 2.26 -3.73
N TYR A 69 -13.08 2.46 -3.58
CA TYR A 69 -12.22 2.99 -4.63
C TYR A 69 -11.35 1.89 -5.22
N LEU A 70 -11.14 1.91 -6.53
CA LEU A 70 -10.15 1.07 -7.20
C LEU A 70 -8.89 1.89 -7.46
N VAL A 71 -7.80 1.48 -6.84
CA VAL A 71 -6.48 2.08 -7.06
C VAL A 71 -5.65 1.13 -7.90
N GLN A 72 -5.28 1.57 -9.10
CA GLN A 72 -4.37 0.83 -9.97
C GLN A 72 -2.99 1.49 -9.94
N THR A 73 -1.98 0.70 -9.64
CA THR A 73 -0.59 1.13 -9.62
C THR A 73 0.20 0.46 -10.75
N LYS A 74 1.29 1.11 -11.18
CA LYS A 74 2.26 0.54 -12.13
C LYS A 74 3.29 -0.37 -11.45
N LEU A 75 3.30 -0.41 -10.11
CA LEU A 75 4.24 -1.20 -9.34
C LEU A 75 3.92 -2.70 -9.45
N ASN A 76 4.96 -3.52 -9.31
CA ASN A 76 4.78 -4.96 -9.17
C ASN A 76 4.05 -5.23 -7.84
N PRO A 77 2.90 -5.94 -7.83
CA PRO A 77 2.12 -6.16 -6.61
C PRO A 77 2.85 -6.95 -5.51
N PHE A 78 3.98 -7.59 -5.84
CA PHE A 78 4.82 -8.32 -4.88
C PHE A 78 6.06 -7.56 -4.42
N SER A 79 6.28 -6.33 -4.91
CA SER A 79 7.45 -5.54 -4.50
C SER A 79 7.21 -4.83 -3.16
N SER A 80 8.29 -4.54 -2.44
CA SER A 80 8.25 -3.73 -1.22
C SER A 80 7.69 -2.34 -1.50
N GLU A 81 7.95 -1.75 -2.67
CA GLU A 81 7.42 -0.43 -3.02
C GLU A 81 5.89 -0.44 -3.10
N ALA A 82 5.30 -1.52 -3.63
CA ALA A 82 3.84 -1.66 -3.66
C ALA A 82 3.25 -1.82 -2.26
N MET A 83 3.94 -2.52 -1.36
CA MET A 83 3.56 -2.62 0.05
C MET A 83 3.64 -1.26 0.76
N ASP A 84 4.70 -0.49 0.52
CA ASP A 84 4.88 0.83 1.14
C ASP A 84 3.90 1.86 0.58
N GLN A 85 3.50 1.70 -0.69
CA GLN A 85 2.46 2.54 -1.30
C GLN A 85 1.10 2.35 -0.61
N VAL A 86 0.77 1.15 -0.10
CA VAL A 86 -0.46 0.90 0.67
C VAL A 86 -0.52 1.79 1.91
N ASN A 87 0.58 1.88 2.66
CA ASN A 87 0.68 2.76 3.83
C ASN A 87 0.50 4.23 3.42
N THR A 88 1.23 4.65 2.39
CA THR A 88 1.19 6.03 1.88
C THR A 88 -0.23 6.45 1.50
N ILE A 89 -0.95 5.61 0.74
CA ILE A 89 -2.34 5.92 0.34
C ILE A 89 -3.25 5.96 1.57
N SER A 90 -3.12 5.00 2.48
CA SER A 90 -3.94 4.94 3.69
C SER A 90 -3.74 6.17 4.58
N ASP A 91 -2.50 6.62 4.72
CA ASP A 91 -2.14 7.79 5.54
C ASP A 91 -2.63 9.09 4.91
N ILE A 92 -2.50 9.25 3.59
CA ILE A 92 -3.06 10.40 2.86
C ILE A 92 -4.59 10.41 2.99
N ALA A 93 -5.24 9.26 2.83
CA ALA A 93 -6.69 9.15 2.93
C ALA A 93 -7.18 9.49 4.33
N ARG A 94 -6.52 9.00 5.39
CA ARG A 94 -6.81 9.37 6.79
C ARG A 94 -6.53 10.83 7.08
N GLY A 95 -5.43 11.37 6.55
CA GLY A 95 -5.05 12.77 6.67
C GLY A 95 -6.04 13.73 6.01
N ALA A 96 -6.83 13.26 5.05
CA ALA A 96 -7.88 14.04 4.37
C ALA A 96 -9.25 14.01 5.09
N GLN A 97 -9.45 13.13 6.09
CA GLN A 97 -10.72 13.02 6.83
C GLN A 97 -11.06 14.21 7.76
N PRO A 98 -10.10 14.82 8.48
CA PRO A 98 -10.40 15.90 9.42
C PRO A 98 -11.08 17.09 8.73
N ASN A 99 -12.02 17.72 9.42
CA ASN A 99 -12.82 18.85 8.91
C ASN A 99 -13.71 18.51 7.71
N THR A 100 -14.08 17.24 7.54
CA THR A 100 -15.03 16.78 6.52
C THR A 100 -16.20 16.04 7.16
N THR A 101 -17.26 15.78 6.38
CA THR A 101 -18.38 14.92 6.80
C THR A 101 -17.97 13.45 7.02
N LEU A 102 -16.75 13.08 6.61
CA LEU A 102 -16.20 11.73 6.70
C LEU A 102 -15.18 11.57 7.83
N ALA A 103 -15.14 12.51 8.79
CA ALA A 103 -14.19 12.50 9.91
C ALA A 103 -14.20 11.17 10.70
N ASP A 104 -15.38 10.59 10.90
CA ASP A 104 -15.57 9.33 11.64
C ASP A 104 -15.60 8.08 10.75
N ALA A 105 -15.33 8.21 9.45
CA ALA A 105 -15.38 7.07 8.54
C ALA A 105 -14.18 6.12 8.77
N SER A 106 -14.41 4.81 8.65
CA SER A 106 -13.32 3.83 8.66
C SER A 106 -12.72 3.67 7.26
N ILE A 107 -11.39 3.73 7.15
CA ILE A 107 -10.66 3.49 5.89
C ILE A 107 -9.91 2.16 5.98
N SER A 108 -10.23 1.27 5.04
CA SER A 108 -9.60 -0.04 4.90
C SER A 108 -9.08 -0.22 3.48
N MET A 109 -7.93 -0.87 3.35
CA MET A 109 -7.33 -1.21 2.06
C MET A 109 -7.25 -2.74 1.90
N GLY A 110 -7.57 -3.23 0.72
CA GLY A 110 -7.47 -4.64 0.37
C GLY A 110 -6.66 -4.86 -0.91
N GLY A 111 -6.43 -6.12 -1.26
CA GLY A 111 -5.66 -6.54 -2.42
C GLY A 111 -4.34 -7.19 -2.05
N PHE A 112 -3.63 -7.73 -3.06
CA PHE A 112 -2.39 -8.48 -2.85
C PHE A 112 -1.30 -7.68 -2.11
N PRO A 113 -1.00 -6.41 -2.47
CA PRO A 113 0.04 -5.65 -1.79
C PRO A 113 -0.31 -5.38 -0.32
N ALA A 114 -1.59 -5.14 0.00
CA ALA A 114 -2.05 -4.91 1.35
C ALA A 114 -1.91 -6.17 2.23
N ALA A 115 -2.34 -7.33 1.73
CA ALA A 115 -2.18 -8.59 2.44
C ALA A 115 -0.70 -8.96 2.66
N LEU A 116 0.16 -8.69 1.67
CA LEU A 116 1.59 -8.94 1.77
C LEU A 116 2.28 -7.98 2.73
N ARG A 117 1.88 -6.70 2.73
CA ARG A 117 2.31 -5.70 3.71
C ARG A 117 1.94 -6.12 5.12
N ASP A 118 0.70 -6.54 5.34
CA ASP A 118 0.25 -6.93 6.68
C ASP A 118 1.05 -8.15 7.15
N THR A 119 1.27 -9.12 6.27
CA THR A 119 2.13 -10.27 6.54
C THR A 119 3.56 -9.84 6.91
N ARG A 120 4.17 -8.95 6.11
CA ARG A 120 5.52 -8.42 6.38
C ARG A 120 5.60 -7.75 7.74
N ASP A 121 4.64 -6.91 8.08
CA ASP A 121 4.63 -6.16 9.35
C ASP A 121 4.51 -7.12 10.55
N TYR A 122 3.65 -8.15 10.47
CA TYR A 122 3.61 -9.22 11.49
C TYR A 122 4.98 -9.90 11.63
N TYR A 123 5.65 -10.21 10.52
CA TYR A 123 6.97 -10.83 10.55
C TYR A 123 8.05 -9.92 11.15
N GLU A 124 8.07 -8.61 10.86
CA GLU A 124 9.10 -7.72 11.35
C GLU A 124 9.10 -7.57 12.88
N ASP A 125 7.90 -7.56 13.49
CA ASP A 125 7.75 -7.52 14.93
C ASP A 125 8.10 -8.87 15.58
N ASP A 126 7.60 -9.97 15.03
CA ASP A 126 7.78 -11.30 15.61
C ASP A 126 9.19 -11.86 15.40
N ILE A 127 9.87 -11.51 14.30
CA ILE A 127 11.14 -12.16 13.95
C ILE A 127 12.24 -11.88 14.96
N ARG A 128 12.28 -10.67 15.54
CA ARG A 128 13.28 -10.33 16.56
C ARG A 128 13.08 -11.19 17.80
N PHE A 129 11.83 -11.37 18.22
CA PHE A 129 11.49 -12.24 19.33
C PHE A 129 11.84 -13.69 19.01
N ILE A 130 11.47 -14.20 17.83
CA ILE A 130 11.78 -15.57 17.40
C ILE A 130 13.29 -15.82 17.37
N ILE A 131 14.08 -14.90 16.81
CA ILE A 131 15.54 -15.01 16.75
C ILE A 131 16.11 -15.10 18.17
N ILE A 132 15.76 -14.16 19.05
CA ILE A 132 16.29 -14.12 20.43
C ILE A 132 15.88 -15.37 21.20
N ALA A 133 14.61 -15.75 21.14
CA ALA A 133 14.10 -16.95 21.79
C ALA A 133 14.80 -18.22 21.29
N THR A 134 14.99 -18.36 19.98
CA THR A 134 15.67 -19.51 19.37
C THR A 134 17.12 -19.59 19.84
N LEU A 135 17.86 -18.46 19.85
CA LEU A 135 19.24 -18.44 20.34
C LEU A 135 19.33 -18.83 21.82
N ILE A 136 18.41 -18.36 22.67
CA ILE A 136 18.36 -18.74 24.08
C ILE A 136 18.09 -20.23 24.23
N VAL A 137 17.10 -20.77 23.51
CA VAL A 137 16.75 -22.20 23.57
C VAL A 137 17.93 -23.07 23.13
N VAL A 138 18.56 -22.75 22.01
CA VAL A 138 19.76 -23.48 21.51
C VAL A 138 20.92 -23.38 22.51
N LEU A 139 21.15 -22.20 23.09
CA LEU A 139 22.21 -22.03 24.09
C LEU A 139 21.95 -22.90 25.33
N LEU A 140 20.70 -22.93 25.82
CA LEU A 140 20.30 -23.73 26.98
C LEU A 140 20.41 -25.23 26.71
N THR A 141 19.94 -25.71 25.55
CA THR A 141 20.04 -27.13 25.19
C THR A 141 21.49 -27.56 25.06
N LEU A 142 22.33 -26.77 24.37
CA LEU A 142 23.76 -27.05 24.26
C LEU A 142 24.47 -26.97 25.62
N THR A 143 24.12 -26.02 26.48
CA THR A 143 24.70 -25.93 27.84
C THR A 143 24.36 -27.17 28.66
N PHE A 144 23.14 -27.68 28.54
CA PHE A 144 22.71 -28.90 29.21
C PHE A 144 23.42 -30.14 28.68
N LEU A 145 23.59 -30.25 27.35
CA LEU A 145 24.27 -31.37 26.71
C LEU A 145 25.78 -31.38 26.98
N LEU A 146 26.43 -30.23 26.80
CA LEU A 146 27.88 -30.08 26.91
C LEU A 146 28.36 -29.86 28.36
N ARG A 147 27.43 -29.63 29.31
CA ARG A 147 27.71 -29.29 30.72
C ARG A 147 28.73 -28.15 30.88
N SER A 148 28.77 -27.26 29.89
CA SER A 148 29.73 -26.15 29.78
C SER A 148 29.00 -24.98 29.15
N ILE A 149 29.26 -23.75 29.63
CA ILE A 149 28.67 -22.52 29.07
C ILE A 149 29.55 -21.95 27.96
N VAL A 150 30.87 -22.13 28.05
CA VAL A 150 31.84 -21.51 27.12
C VAL A 150 31.73 -22.13 25.73
N ALA A 151 31.61 -23.45 25.63
CA ALA A 151 31.49 -24.14 24.34
C ALA A 151 30.22 -23.74 23.56
N PRO A 152 29.00 -23.80 24.13
CA PRO A 152 27.77 -23.33 23.47
C PRO A 152 27.85 -21.89 22.98
N VAL A 153 28.39 -20.96 23.79
CA VAL A 153 28.52 -19.56 23.40
C VAL A 153 29.41 -19.41 22.17
N TYR A 154 30.51 -20.16 22.11
CA TYR A 154 31.41 -20.15 20.96
C TYR A 154 30.72 -20.69 19.70
N LEU A 155 30.04 -21.84 19.81
CA LEU A 155 29.31 -22.47 18.70
C LEU A 155 28.24 -21.51 18.14
N VAL A 156 27.34 -21.02 19.00
CA VAL A 156 26.28 -20.08 18.60
C VAL A 156 26.87 -18.79 18.03
N GLY A 157 27.95 -18.26 18.63
CA GLY A 157 28.64 -17.08 18.13
C GLY A 157 29.16 -17.25 16.70
N THR A 158 29.74 -18.41 16.37
CA THR A 158 30.21 -18.69 15.00
C THR A 158 29.08 -18.84 13.99
N VAL A 159 27.94 -19.40 14.39
CA VAL A 159 26.74 -19.50 13.54
C VAL A 159 26.16 -18.13 13.25
N VAL A 160 26.01 -17.29 14.28
CA VAL A 160 25.52 -15.91 14.14
C VAL A 160 26.45 -15.09 13.25
N LEU A 161 27.78 -15.22 13.42
CA LEU A 161 28.74 -14.55 12.56
C LEU A 161 28.64 -15.01 11.11
N SER A 162 28.50 -16.32 10.88
CA SER A 162 28.29 -16.89 9.55
C SER A 162 26.98 -16.41 8.90
N TYR A 163 25.91 -16.27 9.69
CA TYR A 163 24.65 -15.70 9.23
C TYR A 163 24.81 -14.27 8.73
N PHE A 164 25.45 -13.39 9.52
CA PHE A 164 25.68 -12.00 9.10
C PHE A 164 26.59 -11.92 7.86
N ALA A 165 27.61 -12.78 7.76
CA ALA A 165 28.45 -12.85 6.58
C ALA A 165 27.65 -13.29 5.34
N ALA A 166 26.81 -14.32 5.46
CA ALA A 166 25.99 -14.83 4.36
C ALA A 166 24.96 -13.78 3.87
N ILE A 167 24.26 -13.12 4.79
CA ILE A 167 23.32 -12.04 4.45
C ILE A 167 24.06 -10.85 3.84
N GLY A 168 25.20 -10.44 4.41
CA GLY A 168 26.00 -9.34 3.88
C GLY A 168 26.48 -9.60 2.44
N ILE A 169 26.99 -10.81 2.17
CA ILE A 169 27.39 -11.24 0.82
C ILE A 169 26.16 -11.29 -0.10
N GLY A 170 25.02 -11.79 0.38
CA GLY A 170 23.77 -11.83 -0.38
C GLY A 170 23.31 -10.42 -0.79
N VAL A 171 23.28 -9.48 0.15
CA VAL A 171 22.94 -8.08 -0.13
C VAL A 171 23.92 -7.45 -1.13
N LEU A 172 25.23 -7.61 -0.93
CA LEU A 172 26.24 -7.12 -1.86
C LEU A 172 26.06 -7.69 -3.26
N THR A 173 25.79 -8.99 -3.36
CA THR A 173 25.63 -9.67 -4.65
C THR A 173 24.36 -9.21 -5.35
N PHE A 174 23.21 -9.35 -4.71
CA PHE A 174 21.93 -9.09 -5.36
C PHE A 174 21.63 -7.59 -5.49
N GLN A 175 21.78 -6.82 -4.41
CA GLN A 175 21.47 -5.40 -4.43
C GLN A 175 22.61 -4.57 -5.02
N GLY A 176 23.86 -4.92 -4.68
CA GLY A 176 25.04 -4.17 -5.15
C GLY A 176 25.46 -4.48 -6.59
N ILE A 177 25.49 -5.77 -6.97
CA ILE A 177 26.00 -6.19 -8.30
C ILE A 177 24.84 -6.38 -9.29
N LEU A 178 23.77 -7.08 -8.91
CA LEU A 178 22.67 -7.42 -9.81
C LEU A 178 21.57 -6.35 -9.88
N GLY A 179 21.57 -5.37 -8.96
CA GLY A 179 20.53 -4.33 -8.87
C GLY A 179 19.14 -4.86 -8.52
N GLN A 180 19.05 -6.05 -7.92
CA GLN A 180 17.80 -6.67 -7.51
C GLN A 180 17.63 -6.64 -6.00
N GLN A 181 16.42 -6.29 -5.54
CA GLN A 181 16.09 -6.31 -4.12
C GLN A 181 15.97 -7.74 -3.61
N LEU A 182 16.49 -7.99 -2.41
CA LEU A 182 16.22 -9.25 -1.72
C LEU A 182 14.76 -9.28 -1.30
N HIS A 183 14.12 -10.42 -1.48
CA HIS A 183 12.79 -10.61 -0.92
C HIS A 183 12.85 -10.54 0.61
N TRP A 184 11.88 -9.87 1.23
CA TRP A 184 11.84 -9.59 2.66
C TRP A 184 11.84 -10.86 3.54
N SER A 185 11.43 -12.01 2.99
CA SER A 185 11.44 -13.30 3.69
C SER A 185 12.80 -14.03 3.68
N VAL A 186 13.79 -13.56 2.93
CA VAL A 186 15.09 -14.24 2.80
C VAL A 186 15.89 -14.22 4.10
N PRO A 187 16.08 -13.07 4.79
CA PRO A 187 16.84 -13.04 6.04
C PRO A 187 16.32 -13.97 7.16
N PRO A 188 15.01 -14.04 7.46
CA PRO A 188 14.52 -14.95 8.49
C PRO A 188 14.67 -16.42 8.11
N LEU A 189 14.41 -16.77 6.85
CA LEU A 189 14.54 -18.15 6.38
C LEU A 189 16.00 -18.64 6.44
N ALA A 190 16.94 -17.79 6.03
CA ALA A 190 18.37 -18.06 6.12
C ALA A 190 18.83 -18.27 7.57
N PHE A 191 18.30 -17.50 8.52
CA PHE A 191 18.60 -17.67 9.94
C PHE A 191 18.18 -19.06 10.44
N VAL A 192 16.93 -19.45 10.20
CA VAL A 192 16.40 -20.75 10.63
C VAL A 192 17.21 -21.91 10.07
N VAL A 193 17.55 -21.86 8.77
CA VAL A 193 18.36 -22.90 8.12
C VAL A 193 19.77 -22.95 8.69
N LEU A 194 20.43 -21.81 8.86
CA LEU A 194 21.81 -21.76 9.37
C LEU A 194 21.91 -22.15 10.84
N VAL A 195 20.90 -21.84 11.66
CA VAL A 195 20.87 -22.31 13.05
C VAL A 195 20.65 -23.82 13.12
N ALA A 196 19.74 -24.36 12.31
CA ALA A 196 19.49 -25.80 12.26
C ALA A 196 20.75 -26.58 11.83
N VAL A 197 21.40 -26.14 10.75
CA VAL A 197 22.64 -26.78 10.25
C VAL A 197 23.82 -26.50 11.20
N GLY A 198 23.99 -25.26 11.62
CA GLY A 198 25.14 -24.84 12.42
C GLY A 198 25.21 -25.46 13.81
N ALA A 199 24.08 -25.85 14.39
CA ALA A 199 24.04 -26.58 15.65
C ALA A 199 24.42 -28.06 15.52
N ASP A 200 24.21 -28.66 14.34
CA ASP A 200 24.50 -30.09 14.09
C ASP A 200 25.92 -30.34 13.57
N TYR A 201 26.53 -29.38 12.88
CA TYR A 201 27.83 -29.54 12.21
C TYR A 201 29.02 -28.92 12.96
N ASN A 202 28.82 -28.41 14.17
CA ASN A 202 29.83 -27.73 14.98
C ASN A 202 29.99 -28.43 16.33
#